data_AF-A0A7Y6TUD1-F1
#
_entry.id   AF-A0A7Y6TUD1-F1
#
_cell.length_a   1.000
_cell.length_b   1.000
_cell.length_c   1.000
_cell.angle_alpha   90.00
_cell.angle_beta   90.00
_cell.angle_gamma   90.00
#
_symmetry.space_group_name_H-M   'P 1'
#
loop_
_entity.id
_entity.type
_entity.pdbx_description
1 polymer ?
#
loop_
_entity_poly.entity_id
_entity_poly.type
_entity_poly.pdbx_seq_one_letter_code
_entity_poly.pdbx_strand_id
1 'polypeptide(L)'
;MTDFFEILKTKDVKLIEDCIVSNNLKDDDIYIDAVANIFHFTLIVKAFKSYEVAKMLTRYFDINKRDEYGKTFLFEAVRMGNVEAVKFVVSNGGDVSIKDNKGRIAADLIKLMDLQNASSMSRVLLSAAS
;
A
#
# COMPACT_ATOMS: atom_id res chain seq x y z
N MET A 1 -15.56 -8.89 19.83
CA MET A 1 -15.26 -7.99 18.69
C MET A 1 -14.86 -8.90 17.55
N THR A 2 -15.60 -8.92 16.44
CA THR A 2 -15.14 -9.63 15.24
C THR A 2 -13.82 -9.00 14.83
N ASP A 3 -12.78 -9.81 14.66
CA ASP A 3 -11.48 -9.35 14.21
C ASP A 3 -11.65 -8.62 12.87
N PHE A 4 -11.16 -7.38 12.77
CA PHE A 4 -11.23 -6.59 11.54
C PHE A 4 -10.64 -7.36 10.35
N PHE A 5 -9.64 -8.21 10.60
CA PHE A 5 -9.06 -9.07 9.56
C PHE A 5 -10.02 -10.15 9.07
N GLU A 6 -10.90 -10.70 9.91
CA GLU A 6 -11.95 -11.60 9.45
C GLU A 6 -12.98 -10.86 8.59
N ILE A 7 -13.27 -9.59 8.90
CA ILE A 7 -14.17 -8.77 8.08
C ILE A 7 -13.53 -8.46 6.72
N LEU A 8 -12.24 -8.11 6.68
CA LEU A 8 -11.51 -7.88 5.42
C LEU A 8 -11.54 -9.08 4.47
N LYS A 9 -11.53 -10.31 5.02
CA LYS A 9 -11.59 -11.55 4.21
C LYS A 9 -12.87 -11.64 3.38
N THR A 10 -13.96 -11.04 3.86
CA THR A 10 -15.25 -11.06 3.14
C THR A 10 -15.19 -10.27 1.84
N LYS A 11 -14.28 -9.28 1.75
CA LYS A 11 -14.18 -8.28 0.66
C LYS A 11 -15.46 -7.48 0.43
N ASP A 12 -16.41 -7.54 1.36
CA ASP A 12 -17.62 -6.74 1.35
C ASP A 12 -17.24 -5.31 1.75
N VAL A 13 -17.17 -4.44 0.73
CA VAL A 13 -16.73 -3.04 0.90
C VAL A 13 -17.59 -2.32 1.93
N LYS A 14 -18.91 -2.54 1.91
CA LYS A 14 -19.84 -1.85 2.80
C LYS A 14 -19.65 -2.34 4.24
N LEU A 15 -19.56 -3.66 4.44
CA LEU A 15 -19.32 -4.21 5.77
C LEU A 15 -17.98 -3.72 6.37
N ILE A 16 -16.93 -3.61 5.54
CA ILE A 16 -15.63 -3.09 5.97
C ILE A 16 -15.73 -1.60 6.31
N GLU A 17 -16.35 -0.78 5.46
CA GLU A 17 -16.53 0.67 5.67
C GLU A 17 -17.37 0.95 6.94
N ASP A 18 -18.48 0.22 7.12
CA ASP A 18 -19.34 0.32 8.30
C ASP A 18 -18.56 -0.04 9.59
N CYS A 19 -17.69 -1.04 9.53
CA CYS A 19 -16.83 -1.42 10.64
C CYS A 19 -15.81 -0.32 10.98
N ILE A 20 -15.16 0.27 9.97
CA ILE A 20 -14.21 1.39 10.14
C ILE A 20 -14.90 2.57 10.82
N VAL A 21 -16.06 2.99 10.30
CA VAL A 21 -16.79 4.15 10.79
C VAL A 21 -17.33 3.92 12.20
N SER A 22 -17.97 2.76 12.44
CA SER A 22 -18.62 2.48 13.73
C SER A 22 -17.62 2.33 14.88
N ASN A 23 -16.40 1.89 14.59
CA ASN A 23 -15.33 1.74 15.60
C ASN A 23 -14.34 2.92 15.58
N ASN A 24 -14.52 3.90 14.69
CA ASN A 24 -13.62 5.04 14.51
C ASN A 24 -12.15 4.61 14.36
N LEU A 25 -11.92 3.58 13.53
CA LEU A 25 -10.57 3.03 13.31
C LEU A 25 -9.69 4.07 12.63
N LYS A 26 -8.44 4.17 13.08
CA LYS A 26 -7.40 5.05 12.56
C LYS A 26 -6.23 4.24 12.02
N ASP A 27 -5.30 4.90 11.34
CA ASP A 27 -4.10 4.26 10.78
C ASP A 27 -3.37 3.37 11.80
N ASP A 28 -3.26 3.81 13.05
CA ASP A 28 -2.55 3.10 14.12
C ASP A 28 -3.31 1.86 14.62
N ASP A 29 -4.63 1.76 14.39
CA ASP A 29 -5.49 0.66 14.86
C ASP A 29 -5.47 -0.58 13.94
N ILE A 30 -4.85 -0.45 12.76
CA ILE A 30 -4.87 -1.47 11.69
C ILE A 30 -3.49 -2.00 11.32
N TYR A 31 -2.49 -1.69 12.15
CA TYR A 31 -1.19 -2.32 12.03
C TYR A 31 -1.28 -3.78 12.47
N ILE A 32 -0.88 -4.67 11.56
CA ILE A 32 -0.89 -6.12 11.80
C ILE A 32 0.43 -6.54 12.43
N ASP A 33 1.51 -5.87 12.05
CA ASP A 33 2.85 -5.98 12.62
C ASP A 33 3.72 -4.78 12.19
N ALA A 34 4.99 -4.79 12.58
CA ALA A 34 5.94 -3.70 12.37
C ALA A 34 6.30 -3.44 10.89
N VAL A 35 5.85 -4.28 9.95
CA VAL A 35 6.31 -4.28 8.55
C VAL A 35 5.16 -4.23 7.53
N ALA A 36 3.93 -4.60 7.90
CA ALA A 36 2.80 -4.67 6.98
C ALA A 36 1.62 -3.78 7.41
N ASN A 37 1.38 -2.72 6.65
CA ASN A 37 0.17 -1.90 6.76
C ASN A 37 -1.03 -2.55 6.04
N ILE A 38 -2.22 -1.99 6.23
CA ILE A 38 -3.46 -2.50 5.65
C ILE A 38 -3.44 -2.62 4.12
N PHE A 39 -2.72 -1.73 3.44
CA PHE A 39 -2.57 -1.73 1.98
C PHE A 39 -1.69 -2.90 1.50
N HIS A 40 -0.72 -3.35 2.31
CA HIS A 40 0.02 -4.58 2.04
C HIS A 40 -0.93 -5.78 1.92
N PHE A 41 -1.83 -5.96 2.87
CA PHE A 41 -2.76 -7.09 2.86
C PHE A 41 -3.75 -7.02 1.68
N THR A 42 -4.28 -5.83 1.39
CA THR A 42 -5.32 -5.67 0.35
C THR A 42 -4.79 -5.60 -1.08
N LEU A 43 -3.50 -5.33 -1.30
CA LEU A 43 -2.91 -5.19 -2.64
C LEU A 43 -1.90 -6.29 -3.00
N ILE A 44 -1.30 -6.96 -2.01
CA ILE A 44 -0.26 -7.98 -2.23
C ILE A 44 -0.75 -9.39 -1.89
N VAL A 45 -1.36 -9.60 -0.73
CA VAL A 45 -1.73 -10.94 -0.27
C VAL A 45 -2.85 -11.50 -1.14
N LYS A 46 -2.55 -12.53 -1.96
CA LYS A 46 -3.47 -13.06 -3.00
C LYS A 46 -4.87 -13.39 -2.47
N ALA A 47 -4.96 -13.99 -1.28
CA ALA A 47 -6.25 -14.34 -0.67
C ALA A 47 -7.14 -13.10 -0.44
N PHE A 48 -6.53 -11.97 -0.05
CA PHE A 48 -7.24 -10.75 0.34
C PHE A 48 -7.22 -9.67 -0.74
N LYS A 49 -6.47 -9.87 -1.83
CA LYS A 49 -6.30 -8.88 -2.89
C LYS A 49 -7.65 -8.39 -3.40
N SER A 50 -7.89 -7.09 -3.26
CA SER A 50 -9.07 -6.38 -3.76
C SER A 50 -8.72 -4.90 -3.93
N TYR A 51 -8.62 -4.46 -5.20
CA TYR A 51 -8.36 -3.05 -5.52
C TYR A 51 -9.55 -2.15 -5.18
N GLU A 52 -10.77 -2.69 -5.16
CA GLU A 52 -11.98 -1.96 -4.76
C GLU A 52 -11.94 -1.64 -3.26
N VAL A 53 -11.65 -2.64 -2.42
CA VAL A 53 -11.46 -2.44 -0.98
C VAL A 53 -10.29 -1.49 -0.74
N ALA A 54 -9.15 -1.71 -1.41
CA ALA A 54 -8.00 -0.81 -1.28
C ALA A 54 -8.36 0.65 -1.65
N LYS A 55 -9.17 0.87 -2.68
CA LYS A 55 -9.59 2.21 -3.10
C LYS A 55 -10.54 2.86 -2.09
N MET A 56 -11.42 2.09 -1.46
CA MET A 56 -12.24 2.58 -0.36
C MET A 56 -11.35 2.97 0.84
N LEU A 57 -10.37 2.12 1.19
CA LEU A 57 -9.47 2.36 2.32
C LEU A 57 -8.66 3.65 2.19
N THR A 58 -8.33 4.11 0.98
CA THR A 58 -7.62 5.40 0.78
C THR A 58 -8.42 6.63 1.23
N ARG A 59 -9.71 6.48 1.53
CA ARG A 59 -10.55 7.56 2.10
C ARG A 59 -10.40 7.69 3.62
N TYR A 60 -9.89 6.65 4.27
CA TYR A 60 -9.84 6.53 5.74
C TYR A 60 -8.40 6.48 6.25
N PHE A 61 -7.48 5.97 5.43
CA PHE A 61 -6.12 5.65 5.84
C PHE A 61 -5.11 6.27 4.91
N ASP A 62 -4.00 6.72 5.50
CA ASP A 62 -2.93 7.38 4.77
C ASP A 62 -2.12 6.35 3.96
N ILE A 63 -2.23 6.42 2.64
CA ILE A 63 -1.48 5.55 1.73
C ILE A 63 0.05 5.81 1.80
N ASN A 64 0.44 6.97 2.32
CA ASN A 64 1.83 7.40 2.51
C ASN A 64 2.36 7.14 3.92
N LYS A 65 1.57 6.50 4.78
CA LYS A 65 1.98 6.14 6.13
C LYS A 65 3.27 5.33 6.09
N ARG A 66 4.21 5.74 6.95
CA ARG A 66 5.54 5.14 7.09
C ARG A 66 5.54 4.06 8.16
N ASP A 67 6.25 2.96 7.91
CA ASP A 67 6.57 1.94 8.90
C ASP A 67 7.71 2.39 9.85
N GLU A 68 8.13 1.52 10.77
CA GLU A 68 9.23 1.80 11.70
C GLU A 68 10.59 2.04 11.02
N TYR A 69 10.75 1.54 9.78
CA TYR A 69 11.93 1.75 8.93
C TYR A 69 11.79 2.99 8.04
N GLY A 70 10.70 3.75 8.19
CA GLY A 70 10.41 4.93 7.41
C GLY A 70 9.88 4.64 6.00
N LYS A 71 9.60 3.38 5.65
CA LYS A 71 9.14 2.97 4.33
C LYS A 71 7.63 3.10 4.21
N THR A 72 7.16 3.43 3.00
CA THR A 72 5.74 3.43 2.65
C THR A 72 5.33 2.12 1.97
N PHE A 73 4.03 1.92 1.75
CA PHE A 73 3.57 0.77 0.95
C PHE A 73 4.12 0.78 -0.48
N LEU A 74 4.28 1.97 -1.08
CA LEU A 74 4.94 2.11 -2.39
C LEU A 74 6.34 1.50 -2.41
N PHE A 75 7.10 1.71 -1.34
CA PHE A 75 8.45 1.16 -1.17
C PHE A 75 8.47 -0.36 -1.28
N GLU A 76 7.54 -1.02 -0.57
CA GLU A 76 7.41 -2.47 -0.59
C GLU A 76 6.86 -2.98 -1.92
N ALA A 77 5.90 -2.29 -2.54
CA ALA A 77 5.38 -2.64 -3.86
C ALA A 77 6.48 -2.61 -4.95
N VAL A 78 7.37 -1.61 -4.92
CA VAL A 78 8.54 -1.55 -5.82
C VAL A 78 9.53 -2.67 -5.52
N ARG A 79 9.87 -2.91 -4.24
CA ARG A 79 10.78 -3.99 -3.82
C ARG A 79 10.32 -5.36 -4.33
N MET A 80 9.01 -5.59 -4.36
CA MET A 80 8.40 -6.83 -4.84
C MET A 80 8.24 -6.91 -6.36
N GLY A 81 8.54 -5.83 -7.09
CA GLY A 81 8.32 -5.75 -8.53
C GLY A 81 6.85 -5.78 -8.96
N ASN A 82 5.93 -5.45 -8.06
CA ASN A 82 4.50 -5.46 -8.36
C ASN A 82 4.07 -4.16 -9.04
N VAL A 83 4.27 -4.11 -10.37
CA VAL A 83 3.95 -2.94 -11.21
C VAL A 83 2.48 -2.50 -11.04
N GLU A 84 1.55 -3.43 -10.89
CA GLU A 84 0.12 -3.11 -10.75
C GLU A 84 -0.20 -2.47 -9.40
N ALA A 85 0.40 -2.96 -8.30
CA ALA A 85 0.28 -2.29 -7.01
C ALA A 85 0.91 -0.90 -7.04
N VAL A 86 2.06 -0.73 -7.72
CA VAL A 86 2.70 0.59 -7.87
C VAL A 86 1.83 1.56 -8.65
N LYS A 87 1.24 1.14 -9.78
CA LYS A 87 0.27 1.95 -10.54
C LYS A 87 -0.91 2.36 -9.68
N PHE A 88 -1.47 1.43 -8.91
CA PHE A 88 -2.58 1.71 -8.02
C PHE A 88 -2.19 2.78 -7.00
N VAL A 89 -1.06 2.62 -6.31
CA VAL A 89 -0.63 3.56 -5.26
C VAL A 89 -0.39 4.95 -5.81
N VAL A 90 0.35 5.06 -6.91
CA VAL A 90 0.60 6.32 -7.61
C VAL A 90 -0.71 7.01 -8.02
N SER A 91 -1.63 6.25 -8.64
CA SER A 91 -2.92 6.80 -9.11
C SER A 91 -3.85 7.23 -7.97
N ASN A 92 -3.52 6.88 -6.73
CA ASN A 92 -4.30 7.15 -5.53
C ASN A 92 -3.58 8.09 -4.55
N GLY A 93 -2.62 8.89 -5.03
CA GLY A 93 -1.95 9.92 -4.22
C GLY A 93 -0.72 9.42 -3.45
N GLY A 94 -0.18 8.27 -3.84
CA GLY A 94 1.09 7.78 -3.32
C GLY A 94 2.26 8.69 -3.67
N ASP A 95 2.93 9.22 -2.66
CA ASP A 95 4.09 10.11 -2.80
C ASP A 95 5.35 9.28 -3.08
N VAL A 96 5.88 9.46 -4.29
CA VAL A 96 7.08 8.77 -4.78
C VAL A 96 8.39 9.33 -4.21
N SER A 97 8.33 10.47 -3.51
CA SER A 97 9.49 11.19 -2.98
C SER A 97 9.83 10.84 -1.52
N ILE A 98 8.96 10.09 -0.82
CA ILE A 98 9.17 9.74 0.59
C ILE A 98 10.40 8.86 0.75
N LYS A 99 11.24 9.25 1.70
CA LYS A 99 12.49 8.55 2.03
C LYS A 99 12.31 7.61 3.22
N ASP A 100 12.92 6.43 3.11
CA ASP A 100 13.13 5.55 4.25
C ASP A 100 14.15 6.14 5.25
N ASN A 101 14.35 5.46 6.39
CA ASN A 101 15.30 5.91 7.41
C ASN A 101 16.78 5.86 6.95
N LYS A 102 17.06 5.27 5.77
CA LYS A 102 18.38 5.28 5.14
C LYS A 102 18.50 6.36 4.04
N GLY A 103 17.49 7.21 3.88
CA GLY A 103 17.48 8.30 2.91
C GLY A 103 17.17 7.88 1.47
N ARG A 104 16.71 6.64 1.25
CA ARG A 104 16.38 6.11 -0.08
C ARG A 104 14.92 6.36 -0.41
N ILE A 105 14.59 6.60 -1.68
CA ILE A 105 13.19 6.58 -2.18
C ILE A 105 12.87 5.22 -2.81
N ALA A 106 11.58 4.94 -3.06
CA ALA A 106 11.17 3.66 -3.64
C ALA A 106 11.85 3.37 -4.99
N ALA A 107 12.05 4.41 -5.83
CA ALA A 107 12.73 4.29 -7.12
C ALA A 107 14.20 3.85 -7.02
N ASP A 108 14.88 4.07 -5.89
CA ASP A 108 16.27 3.62 -5.71
C ASP A 108 16.40 2.08 -5.72
N LEU A 109 15.32 1.37 -5.41
CA LEU A 109 15.28 -0.10 -5.42
C LEU A 109 15.24 -0.69 -6.83
N ILE A 110 14.90 0.09 -7.86
CA ILE A 110 14.79 -0.39 -9.24
C ILE A 110 16.10 -1.02 -9.74
N LYS A 111 17.24 -0.51 -9.27
CA LYS A 111 18.58 -1.00 -9.61
C LYS A 111 18.82 -2.45 -9.19
N LEU A 112 17.99 -3.00 -8.30
CA LEU A 112 18.09 -4.36 -7.77
C LEU A 112 17.18 -5.35 -8.51
N MET A 113 16.43 -4.91 -9.52
CA MET A 113 15.41 -5.68 -10.23
C MET A 113 15.91 -6.23 -11.57
N ASP A 114 15.21 -7.20 -12.16
CA ASP A 114 15.44 -7.60 -13.55
C ASP A 114 15.10 -6.46 -14.54
N LEU A 115 15.68 -6.51 -15.74
CA LEU A 115 15.61 -5.44 -16.74
C LEU A 115 14.18 -5.11 -17.19
N GLN A 116 13.30 -6.11 -17.29
CA GLN A 116 11.93 -5.92 -17.78
C GLN A 116 11.08 -5.21 -16.74
N ASN A 117 11.15 -5.67 -15.49
CA ASN A 117 10.45 -5.05 -14.37
C ASN A 117 11.00 -3.66 -14.09
N ALA A 118 12.33 -3.47 -14.16
CA ALA A 118 12.95 -2.16 -13.95
C ALA A 118 12.45 -1.10 -14.93
N SER A 119 12.35 -1.44 -16.22
CA SER A 119 11.89 -0.52 -17.27
C SER A 119 10.43 -0.11 -17.08
N SER A 120 9.56 -1.07 -16.77
CA SER A 120 8.13 -0.82 -16.55
C SER A 120 7.88 -0.01 -15.29
N MET A 121 8.59 -0.35 -14.20
CA MET A 121 8.51 0.33 -12.91
C MET A 121 8.96 1.79 -13.02
N SER A 122 10.08 2.04 -13.70
CA SER A 122 10.62 3.38 -13.90
C SER A 122 9.62 4.28 -14.63
N ARG A 123 8.93 3.78 -15.66
CA ARG A 123 7.91 4.56 -16.38
C ARG A 123 6.75 4.98 -15.47
N VAL A 124 6.25 4.06 -14.63
CA VAL A 124 5.12 4.35 -13.74
C VAL A 124 5.52 5.41 -12.70
N LEU A 125 6.67 5.25 -12.04
CA LEU A 125 7.13 6.18 -11.02
C LEU A 125 7.48 7.57 -11.61
N LEU A 126 8.00 7.63 -12.83
CA LEU A 126 8.25 8.91 -13.52
C LEU A 126 6.96 9.63 -13.89
N SER A 127 5.91 8.90 -14.31
CA SER A 127 4.61 9.52 -14.62
C SER A 127 3.94 10.16 -13.41
N ALA A 128 4.27 9.72 -12.20
CA ALA A 128 3.77 10.25 -10.94
C ALA A 128 4.39 11.62 -10.56
N ALA A 129 5.55 11.96 -11.12
CA ALA A 129 6.35 13.12 -10.72
C ALA A 129 6.10 14.36 -11.60
N SER A 130 5.04 14.33 -12.43
CA SER A 130 4.71 15.34 -13.45
C SER A 130 3.55 16.23 -13.03
#